data_AF-A0A2I0VA38-F1
#
_entry.id   AF-A0A2I0VA38-F1
#
_cell.length_a   1.000
_cell.length_b   1.000
_cell.length_c   1.000
_cell.angle_alpha   90.00
_cell.angle_beta   90.00
_cell.angle_gamma   90.00
#
_symmetry.space_group_name_H-M   'P 1'
#
loop_
_entity.id
_entity.type
_entity.pdbx_description
1 polymer ?
#
loop_
_entity_poly.entity_id
_entity_poly.type
_entity_poly.pdbx_seq_one_letter_code
_entity_poly.pdbx_strand_id
1 'polypeptide(L)' 'MQGHSIQCIASGGQPPSLKFFFFAQKEGETSPFFLVECLINTSSAKAQINIKADDPTLSEPFSTLFRSALLALSPS' A
#
# COMPACT_ATOMS: atom_id res chain seq x y z
N MET A 1 8.72 -2.59 -2.16
CA MET A 1 7.45 -3.34 -1.99
C MET A 1 7.71 -4.84 -1.81
N GLN A 2 8.35 -5.54 -2.75
CA GLN A 2 8.68 -6.98 -2.61
C GLN A 2 9.59 -7.29 -1.40
N GLY A 3 10.55 -6.42 -1.07
CA GLY A 3 11.42 -6.57 0.11
C GLY A 3 10.75 -6.34 1.49
N HIS A 4 9.45 -6.00 1.52
CA HIS A 4 8.68 -5.81 2.75
C HIS A 4 7.47 -6.74 2.83
N SER A 5 7.44 -7.82 2.04
CA SER A 5 6.29 -8.73 1.94
C SER A 5 4.97 -8.04 1.57
N ILE A 6 5.04 -6.91 0.85
CA ILE A 6 3.88 -6.19 0.32
C ILE A 6 3.68 -6.62 -1.14
N GLN A 7 2.59 -7.34 -1.39
CA GLN A 7 2.24 -7.89 -2.70
C GLN A 7 1.17 -7.04 -3.38
N CYS A 8 1.34 -6.72 -4.66
CA CYS A 8 0.27 -6.13 -5.47
C CYS A 8 -0.67 -7.25 -5.93
N ILE A 9 -1.93 -7.21 -5.52
CA ILE A 9 -2.93 -8.25 -5.80
C ILE A 9 -3.90 -7.87 -6.93
N ALA A 10 -4.07 -6.57 -7.19
CA ALA A 10 -4.82 -6.08 -8.33
C ALA A 10 -4.35 -4.67 -8.70
N SER A 11 -4.40 -4.36 -9.99
CA SER A 11 -4.15 -3.02 -10.52
C SER A 11 -5.14 -2.71 -11.63
N GLY A 12 -5.48 -1.45 -11.80
CA GLY A 12 -6.38 -1.00 -12.85
C GLY A 12 -6.49 0.51 -12.94
N GLY A 13 -7.52 0.96 -13.64
CA GLY A 13 -7.70 2.38 -13.97
C GLY A 13 -6.95 2.76 -15.25
N GLN A 14 -7.04 4.05 -15.59
CA GLN A 14 -6.40 4.67 -16.75
C GLN A 14 -6.00 6.10 -16.36
N PRO A 15 -4.94 6.66 -16.94
CA PRO A 15 -4.57 8.05 -16.68
C PRO A 15 -5.77 9.01 -16.85
N PRO A 16 -5.96 9.96 -15.92
CA PRO A 16 -5.05 10.30 -14.83
C PRO A 16 -5.23 9.49 -13.54
N SER A 17 -6.20 8.58 -13.47
CA SER A 17 -6.59 7.87 -12.24
C SER A 17 -6.19 6.40 -12.29
N LEU A 18 -5.09 6.07 -11.63
CA LEU A 18 -4.62 4.71 -11.46
C LEU A 18 -5.04 4.16 -10.09
N LYS A 19 -5.28 2.85 -10.02
CA LYS A 19 -5.73 2.17 -8.82
C LYS A 19 -4.92 0.90 -8.60
N PHE A 20 -4.45 0.71 -7.38
CA PHE A 20 -3.69 -0.46 -6.95
C PHE A 20 -4.24 -1.00 -5.64
N PHE A 21 -4.24 -2.32 -5.52
CA PHE A 21 -4.58 -3.03 -4.30
C PHE A 21 -3.39 -3.86 -3.86
N PHE A 22 -3.00 -3.73 -2.60
CA PHE A 22 -1.91 -4.48 -2.01
C PHE A 22 -2.39 -5.33 -0.84
N PHE A 23 -1.71 -6.45 -0.63
CA PHE A 23 -1.83 -7.31 0.53
C PHE A 23 -0.47 -7.39 1.23
N ALA A 24 -0.46 -7.35 2.56
CA ALA A 24 0.73 -7.59 3.35
C ALA A 24 0.37 -8.41 4.58
N GLN A 25 1.27 -9.32 4.93
CA GLN A 25 1.14 -10.20 6.08
C GLN A 25 2.55 -10.60 6.52
N LYS A 26 2.73 -10.81 7.82
CA LYS A 26 3.99 -11.34 8.32
C LYS A 26 4.13 -12.81 7.92
N GLU A 27 5.29 -13.18 7.40
CA GLU A 27 5.53 -14.55 6.94
C GLU A 27 5.35 -15.56 8.08
N GLY A 28 4.58 -16.62 7.80
CA GLY A 28 4.27 -17.67 8.79
C GLY A 28 3.14 -17.33 9.76
N GLU A 29 2.52 -16.16 9.67
CA GLU A 29 1.40 -15.75 10.52
C GLU A 29 0.13 -15.52 9.68
N THR A 30 -1.03 -15.92 10.20
CA THR A 30 -2.33 -15.65 9.52
C THR A 30 -2.84 -14.25 9.83
N SER A 31 -2.42 -13.66 10.94
CA SER A 31 -2.74 -12.30 11.38
C SER A 31 -1.54 -11.71 12.14
N PRO A 32 -1.35 -10.38 12.11
CA PRO A 32 -2.19 -9.40 11.41
C PRO A 32 -1.95 -9.40 9.90
N PHE A 33 -3.01 -9.12 9.14
CA PHE A 33 -2.92 -8.88 7.69
C PHE A 33 -3.47 -7.51 7.32
N PHE A 34 -2.94 -6.96 6.23
CA PHE A 34 -3.24 -5.61 5.77
C PHE A 34 -3.68 -5.64 4.32
N LEU A 35 -4.76 -4.92 4.03
CA LEU A 35 -5.21 -4.60 2.68
C LEU A 35 -5.04 -3.10 2.45
N VAL A 36 -4.40 -2.74 1.35
CA VAL A 36 -4.16 -1.35 0.99
C VAL A 36 -4.82 -1.05 -0.34
N GLU A 37 -5.64 -0.02 -0.38
CA GLU A 37 -6.09 0.62 -1.62
C GLU A 37 -5.25 1.88 -1.83
N CYS A 38 -4.57 1.97 -2.97
CA CYS A 38 -3.79 3.12 -3.38
C CYS A 38 -4.36 3.69 -4.68
N LEU A 39 -4.82 4.94 -4.62
CA LEU A 39 -5.32 5.70 -5.75
C LEU A 39 -4.27 6.76 -6.12
N ILE A 40 -3.77 6.71 -7.35
CA ILE A 40 -2.78 7.66 -7.85
C ILE A 40 -3.44 8.55 -8.88
N ASN A 41 -3.35 9.86 -8.69
CA ASN A 41 -3.69 10.85 -9.69
C ASN A 41 -2.41 11.36 -10.34
N THR A 42 -2.14 10.95 -11.58
CA THR A 42 -0.88 11.28 -12.28
C THR A 42 -0.80 12.74 -12.68
N SER A 43 -1.92 13.41 -12.94
CA SER A 43 -1.94 14.85 -13.30
C SER A 43 -1.52 15.75 -12.13
N SER A 44 -1.85 15.37 -10.90
CA SER A 44 -1.55 16.14 -9.69
C SER A 44 -0.36 15.61 -8.90
N ALA A 45 0.23 14.49 -9.33
CA ALA A 45 1.26 13.75 -8.60
C ALA A 45 0.87 13.42 -7.14
N LYS A 46 -0.43 13.14 -6.91
CA LYS A 46 -0.96 12.81 -5.58
C LYS A 46 -1.33 11.34 -5.49
N ALA A 47 -1.06 10.75 -4.33
CA ALA A 47 -1.53 9.42 -3.96
C ALA A 47 -2.47 9.51 -2.74
N GLN A 48 -3.60 8.84 -2.82
CA GLN A 48 -4.50 8.58 -1.69
C GLN A 48 -4.35 7.12 -1.29
N ILE A 49 -4.11 6.88 -0.01
CA ILE A 49 -3.85 5.55 0.54
C ILE A 49 -4.90 5.27 1.61
N ASN A 50 -5.57 4.14 1.48
CA ASN A 50 -6.53 3.64 2.44
C ASN A 50 -6.09 2.25 2.91
N ILE A 51 -5.98 2.05 4.22
CA ILE A 51 -5.43 0.85 4.83
C ILE A 51 -6.50 0.22 5.71
N LYS A 52 -6.72 -1.08 5.50
CA LYS A 52 -7.56 -1.92 6.35
C LYS A 52 -6.65 -2.95 6.99
N ALA A 53 -6.68 -3.00 8.32
CA ALA A 53 -6.03 -4.02 9.12
C ALA A 53 -7.12 -4.83 9.83
N ASP A 54 -6.87 -6.11 10.03
CA ASP A 54 -7.70 -6.96 10.89
C ASP A 54 -7.61 -6.54 12.38
N ASP A 55 -6.43 -6.09 12.81
CA ASP A 55 -6.23 -5.34 14.05
C ASP A 55 -6.12 -3.82 13.75
N PRO A 56 -7.13 -3.00 14.09
CA PRO A 56 -7.13 -1.57 13.80
C PRO A 56 -6.00 -0.80 14.51
N THR A 57 -5.46 -1.32 15.61
CA THR A 57 -4.35 -0.68 16.35
C THR A 57 -3.05 -0.65 15.54
N LEU A 58 -2.93 -1.53 14.54
CA LEU A 58 -1.75 -1.67 13.69
C LEU A 58 -1.83 -0.87 12.39
N SER A 59 -2.98 -0.24 12.10
CA SER A 59 -3.19 0.52 10.86
C SER A 59 -2.23 1.71 10.73
N GLU A 60 -2.01 2.46 11.80
CA GLU A 60 -1.14 3.64 11.79
C GLU A 60 0.37 3.29 11.71
N PRO A 61 0.89 2.33 12.51
CA PRO A 61 2.25 1.82 12.33
C PRO A 61 2.51 1.31 10.91
N PHE A 62 1.58 0.51 10.36
CA PHE A 62 1.72 -0.02 9.02
C PHE A 62 1.61 1.07 7.94
N SER A 63 0.77 2.09 8.12
CA SER A 63 0.69 3.27 7.23
C SER A 63 2.03 3.98 7.11
N THR A 64 2.73 4.16 8.23
CA THR A 64 4.06 4.79 8.26
C THR A 64 5.09 3.95 7.50
N LEU A 65 5.09 2.63 7.72
CA LEU A 65 5.95 1.69 6.97
C LEU A 65 5.65 1.74 5.47
N PHE A 66 4.38 1.65 5.08
CA PHE A 66 3.94 1.63 3.69
C PHE A 66 4.32 2.92 2.95
N ARG A 67 4.11 4.08 3.57
CA ARG A 67 4.54 5.38 3.03
C ARG A 67 6.04 5.47 2.86
N SER A 68 6.81 5.00 3.85
CA SER A 68 8.28 4.98 3.77
C SER A 68 8.76 4.10 2.60
N ALA A 69 8.15 2.93 2.42
CA ALA A 69 8.44 2.04 1.30
C ALA A 69 8.10 2.65 -0.08
N LEU A 70 7.04 3.48 -0.16
CA LEU A 70 6.71 4.22 -1.38
C LEU A 70 7.72 5.34 -1.68
N LEU A 71 8.13 6.10 -0.66
CA LEU A 71 9.13 7.16 -0.83
C LEU A 71 10.51 6.61 -1.22
N ALA A 72 10.88 5.42 -0.73
CA ALA A 72 12.10 4.75 -1.16
C ALA A 72 12.10 4.36 -2.66
N LEU A 73 10.95 4.38 -3.33
CA LEU A 73 10.82 4.11 -4.76
C LEU A 73 10.88 5.39 -5.62
N SER A 74 10.79 6.58 -5.04
CA SER A 74 10.98 7.82 -5.81
C SER A 74 12.47 8.00 -6.12
N PRO A 75 12.85 8.19 -7.39
CA PRO A 75 14.24 8.50 -7.74
C PRO A 75 14.65 9.83 -7.10
N SER A 76 15.89 9.87 -6.61
CA SER A 76 16.57 11.07 -6.08
C SER A 76 16.77 12.13 -7.14
#